data_AF-A0A0G1SWB4-F1
#
_entry.id   AF-A0A0G1SWB4-F1
#
_cell.length_a   1.000
_cell.length_b   1.000
_cell.length_c   1.000
_cell.angle_alpha   90.00
_cell.angle_beta   90.00
_cell.angle_gamma   90.00
#
_symmetry.space_group_name_H-M   'P 1'
#
loop_
_entity.id
_entity.type
_entity.pdbx_description
1 polymer ?
#
loop_
_entity_poly.entity_id
_entity_poly.type
_entity_poly.pdbx_seq_one_letter_code
_entity_poly.pdbx_strand_id
1 'polypeptide(L)'
;MQPFFTSWDSGAEEKLVEFFEKRNNHVEWWFKNGDRDATFFAVPYEDGDQKPFYVDFIVRMKDGRIGLFDPHGTHLGDFTAKSDGLQAYIAEQNKKGKKLFGGMVSNTDPRNYTGRWVYFDKPGKEFKKDSFGNWKELEL
;
A
#
# COMPACT_ATOMS: atom_id res chain seq x y z
N MET A 1 -9.38 -16.77 -2.91
CA MET A 1 -9.01 -16.72 -4.34
C MET A 1 -8.41 -18.08 -4.75
N GLN A 2 -7.96 -18.28 -6.01
CA GLN A 2 -7.21 -19.50 -6.35
C GLN A 2 -5.83 -19.48 -5.68
N PRO A 3 -5.26 -20.65 -5.28
CA PRO A 3 -3.96 -20.68 -4.63
C PRO A 3 -2.85 -20.22 -5.59
N PHE A 4 -2.05 -19.26 -5.14
CA PHE A 4 -0.85 -18.76 -5.81
C PHE A 4 0.33 -18.88 -4.84
N PHE A 5 1.49 -19.35 -5.32
CA PHE A 5 2.69 -19.43 -4.52
C PHE A 5 3.38 -18.06 -4.49
N THR A 6 3.64 -17.53 -3.29
CA THR A 6 4.35 -16.28 -3.08
C THR A 6 5.31 -16.42 -1.91
N SER A 7 6.49 -15.83 -2.02
CA SER A 7 7.40 -15.63 -0.89
C SER A 7 7.05 -14.31 -0.20
N TRP A 8 7.11 -14.30 1.13
CA TRP A 8 6.91 -13.10 1.93
C TRP A 8 8.27 -12.57 2.38
N ASP A 9 8.52 -11.28 2.15
CA ASP A 9 9.76 -10.64 2.60
C ASP A 9 9.63 -10.15 4.05
N SER A 10 8.39 -10.04 4.54
CA SER A 10 8.07 -9.68 5.92
C SER A 10 6.81 -10.37 6.43
N GLY A 11 6.71 -10.50 7.77
CA GLY A 11 5.46 -10.95 8.41
C GLY A 11 4.30 -9.97 8.21
N ALA A 12 4.58 -8.70 7.89
CA ALA A 12 3.55 -7.70 7.61
C ALA A 12 2.85 -7.99 6.29
N GLU A 13 3.59 -8.36 5.24
CA GLU A 13 3.03 -8.78 3.96
C GLU A 13 2.15 -10.02 4.10
N GLU A 14 2.66 -11.07 4.76
CA GLU A 14 1.91 -12.31 4.97
C GLU A 14 0.56 -12.03 5.65
N LYS A 15 0.58 -11.26 6.75
CA LYS A 15 -0.63 -10.93 7.50
C LYS A 15 -1.56 -9.97 6.77
N LEU A 16 -1.02 -9.10 5.91
CA LEU A 16 -1.85 -8.25 5.06
C LEU A 16 -2.58 -9.06 3.99
N VAL A 17 -1.92 -10.07 3.40
CA VAL A 17 -2.59 -10.95 2.42
C VAL A 17 -3.62 -11.86 3.09
N GLU A 18 -3.34 -12.40 4.28
CA GLU A 18 -4.36 -13.08 5.07
C GLU A 18 -5.58 -12.20 5.32
N PHE A 19 -5.39 -10.89 5.50
CA PHE A 19 -6.47 -9.92 5.61
C PHE A 19 -7.24 -9.75 4.29
N PHE A 20 -6.56 -9.65 3.14
CA PHE A 20 -7.21 -9.58 1.82
C PHE A 20 -8.05 -10.82 1.51
N GLU A 21 -7.52 -12.03 1.75
CA GLU A 21 -8.22 -13.30 1.50
C GLU A 21 -9.51 -13.44 2.33
N LYS A 22 -9.52 -12.91 3.57
CA LYS A 22 -10.71 -12.86 4.43
C LYS A 22 -11.77 -11.86 3.95
N ARG A 23 -11.47 -11.01 2.96
CA ARG A 23 -12.35 -9.97 2.40
C ARG A 23 -12.79 -10.29 0.95
N ASN A 24 -12.86 -11.57 0.62
CA ASN A 24 -13.27 -12.08 -0.70
C ASN A 24 -14.63 -11.57 -1.22
N ASN A 25 -15.49 -11.00 -0.37
CA ASN A 25 -16.75 -10.39 -0.78
C ASN A 25 -16.54 -9.09 -1.57
N HIS A 26 -15.45 -8.37 -1.33
CA HIS A 26 -15.16 -7.09 -1.97
C HIS A 26 -13.87 -7.11 -2.80
N VAL A 27 -12.87 -7.89 -2.39
CA VAL A 27 -11.63 -8.10 -3.16
C VAL A 27 -11.91 -9.09 -4.28
N GLU A 28 -11.60 -8.70 -5.52
CA GLU A 28 -11.70 -9.55 -6.71
C GLU A 28 -10.43 -10.40 -6.86
N TRP A 29 -9.26 -9.74 -6.82
CA TRP A 29 -7.94 -10.35 -6.81
C TRP A 29 -6.92 -9.39 -6.20
N TRP A 30 -5.77 -9.91 -5.79
CA TRP A 30 -4.59 -9.12 -5.43
C TRP A 30 -3.37 -9.67 -6.17
N PHE A 31 -2.36 -8.83 -6.33
CA PHE A 31 -1.08 -9.16 -6.96
C PHE A 31 0.04 -8.58 -6.09
N LYS A 32 0.98 -9.43 -5.68
CA LYS A 32 2.25 -8.99 -5.09
C LYS A 32 3.18 -8.59 -6.23
N ASN A 33 3.60 -7.34 -6.24
CA ASN A 33 4.53 -6.77 -7.20
C ASN A 33 5.97 -7.24 -6.92
N GLY A 34 6.89 -7.01 -7.86
CA GLY A 34 8.31 -7.32 -7.67
C GLY A 34 9.12 -6.09 -7.25
N ASP A 35 10.26 -6.33 -6.61
CA ASP A 35 11.00 -5.28 -5.89
C ASP A 35 11.86 -4.38 -6.76
N ARG A 36 12.67 -4.94 -7.67
CA ARG A 36 13.74 -4.20 -8.38
C ARG A 36 14.03 -4.84 -9.74
N ASP A 37 13.14 -4.58 -10.69
CA ASP A 37 13.36 -4.84 -12.11
C ASP A 37 12.66 -3.76 -12.94
N ALA A 38 13.18 -3.47 -14.13
CA ALA A 38 12.54 -2.55 -15.08
C ALA A 38 11.17 -3.05 -15.57
N THR A 39 10.85 -4.34 -15.40
CA THR A 39 9.57 -4.93 -15.79
C THR A 39 8.45 -4.73 -14.77
N PHE A 40 8.78 -4.39 -13.51
CA PHE A 40 7.79 -4.25 -12.46
C PHE A 40 7.17 -2.86 -12.40
N PHE A 41 5.97 -2.79 -11.86
CA PHE A 41 5.24 -1.53 -11.73
C PHE A 41 5.94 -0.65 -10.68
N ALA A 42 6.31 0.57 -11.07
CA ALA A 42 6.87 1.57 -10.18
C ALA A 42 6.16 2.91 -10.33
N VAL A 43 6.05 3.63 -9.21
CA VAL A 43 5.64 5.03 -9.17
C VAL A 43 6.86 5.91 -8.88
N PRO A 44 6.97 7.11 -9.47
CA PRO A 44 8.07 8.02 -9.17
C PRO A 44 7.89 8.64 -7.78
N TYR A 45 8.99 8.82 -7.05
CA TYR A 45 9.05 9.63 -5.84
C TYR A 45 10.35 10.44 -5.78
N GLU A 46 10.35 11.54 -5.03
CA GLU A 46 11.50 12.46 -4.94
C GLU A 46 12.18 12.31 -3.57
N ASP A 47 13.48 12.01 -3.57
CA ASP A 47 14.32 11.93 -2.38
C ASP A 47 15.74 12.38 -2.73
N GLY A 48 15.89 13.69 -2.90
CA GLY A 48 17.06 14.33 -3.52
C GLY A 48 17.00 14.25 -5.05
N ASP A 49 16.88 13.04 -5.57
CA ASP A 49 16.66 12.71 -6.98
C ASP A 49 15.37 11.89 -7.14
N GLN A 50 14.83 11.86 -8.36
CA GLN A 50 13.69 11.01 -8.71
C GLN A 50 14.09 9.53 -8.70
N LYS A 51 13.36 8.72 -7.94
CA LYS A 51 13.61 7.28 -7.76
C LYS A 51 12.35 6.47 -8.04
N PRO A 52 12.48 5.20 -8.48
CA PRO A 52 11.35 4.30 -8.62
C PRO A 52 10.93 3.75 -7.25
N PHE A 53 9.65 3.81 -6.95
CA PHE A 53 9.01 3.13 -5.82
C PHE A 53 8.12 2.00 -6.34
N TYR A 54 8.56 0.77 -6.07
CA TYR A 54 7.83 -0.45 -6.37
C TYR A 54 6.87 -0.74 -5.21
N VAL A 55 5.58 -0.48 -5.43
CA VAL A 55 4.53 -0.73 -4.43
C VAL A 55 4.31 -2.22 -4.30
N ASP A 56 4.29 -2.75 -3.07
CA ASP A 56 4.20 -4.20 -2.83
C ASP A 56 2.91 -4.86 -3.37
N PHE A 57 1.74 -4.22 -3.20
CA PHE A 57 0.46 -4.85 -3.54
C PHE A 57 -0.43 -3.99 -4.45
N ILE A 58 -0.94 -4.66 -5.49
CA ILE A 58 -2.01 -4.15 -6.35
C ILE A 58 -3.27 -4.98 -6.07
N VAL A 59 -4.32 -4.33 -5.60
CA VAL A 59 -5.56 -5.01 -5.17
C VAL A 59 -6.72 -4.54 -6.05
N ARG A 60 -7.39 -5.46 -6.74
CA ARG A 60 -8.59 -5.16 -7.51
C ARG A 60 -9.83 -5.36 -6.66
N MET A 61 -10.67 -4.33 -6.62
CA MET A 61 -11.98 -4.38 -5.95
C MET A 61 -13.07 -4.73 -6.95
N LYS A 62 -14.10 -5.45 -6.50
CA LYS A 62 -15.26 -5.82 -7.33
C LYS A 62 -16.09 -4.61 -7.80
N ASP A 63 -16.01 -3.48 -7.10
CA ASP A 63 -16.64 -2.21 -7.51
C ASP A 63 -15.87 -1.45 -8.60
N GLY A 64 -14.76 -2.02 -9.06
CA GLY A 64 -13.93 -1.47 -10.12
C GLY A 64 -12.83 -0.53 -9.67
N ARG A 65 -12.64 -0.30 -8.36
CA ARG A 65 -11.44 0.39 -7.82
C ARG A 65 -10.20 -0.49 -7.87
N ILE A 66 -9.03 0.14 -7.84
CA ILE A 66 -7.72 -0.53 -7.68
C ILE A 66 -6.98 0.11 -6.50
N GLY A 67 -6.63 -0.72 -5.53
CA GLY A 67 -5.81 -0.37 -4.38
C GLY A 67 -4.32 -0.53 -4.68
N LEU A 68 -3.50 0.43 -4.28
CA LEU A 68 -2.03 0.37 -4.29
C LEU A 68 -1.54 0.47 -2.85
N PHE A 69 -0.95 -0.60 -2.32
CA PHE A 69 -0.66 -0.74 -0.89
C PHE A 69 0.76 -1.24 -0.63
N ASP A 70 1.43 -0.60 0.32
CA ASP A 70 2.82 -0.91 0.69
C ASP A 70 2.93 -1.06 2.22
N PRO A 71 3.05 -2.27 2.78
CA PRO A 71 3.40 -2.47 4.18
C PRO A 71 4.70 -1.72 4.53
N HIS A 72 4.59 -0.65 5.31
CA HIS A 72 5.74 0.22 5.55
C HIS A 72 5.89 0.59 7.02
N GLY A 73 7.13 0.50 7.52
CA GLY A 73 7.48 0.91 8.86
C GLY A 73 7.49 2.43 9.01
N THR A 74 6.75 2.96 9.99
CA THR A 74 6.70 4.40 10.34
C THR A 74 8.05 5.00 10.75
N HIS A 75 9.04 4.16 11.05
CA HIS A 75 10.37 4.57 11.47
C HIS A 75 11.37 4.68 10.30
N LEU A 76 10.98 4.26 9.09
CA LEU A 76 11.84 4.31 7.91
C LEU A 76 11.89 5.72 7.33
N GLY A 77 13.09 6.18 6.98
CA GLY A 77 13.35 7.57 6.58
C GLY A 77 12.73 7.97 5.24
N ASP A 78 12.43 7.00 4.37
CA ASP A 78 11.83 7.18 3.05
C ASP A 78 10.29 7.18 3.07
N PHE A 79 9.65 6.95 4.24
CA PHE A 79 8.19 6.88 4.38
C PHE A 79 7.48 8.07 3.72
N THR A 80 7.90 9.28 4.11
CA THR A 80 7.27 10.53 3.69
C THR A 80 7.38 10.73 2.19
N ALA A 81 8.58 10.49 1.65
CA ALA A 81 8.90 10.68 0.23
C ALA A 81 8.12 9.68 -0.65
N LYS A 82 8.12 8.39 -0.28
CA LYS A 82 7.35 7.35 -0.96
C LYS A 82 5.85 7.58 -0.89
N SER A 83 5.35 7.96 0.28
CA SER A 83 3.93 8.31 0.45
C SER A 83 3.53 9.45 -0.48
N ASP A 84 4.30 10.54 -0.51
CA ASP A 84 4.00 11.69 -1.37
C ASP A 84 4.04 11.33 -2.86
N GLY A 85 5.04 10.55 -3.30
CA GLY A 85 5.12 10.06 -4.68
C GLY A 85 3.91 9.20 -5.08
N LEU A 86 3.51 8.26 -4.21
CA LEU A 86 2.33 7.43 -4.44
C LEU A 86 1.03 8.24 -4.48
N GLN A 87 0.84 9.19 -3.57
CA GLN A 87 -0.35 10.03 -3.57
C GLN A 87 -0.40 10.94 -4.81
N ALA A 88 0.74 11.47 -5.26
CA ALA A 88 0.83 12.26 -6.49
C ALA A 88 0.42 11.41 -7.71
N TYR A 89 0.95 10.19 -7.83
CA TYR A 89 0.60 9.25 -8.89
C TYR A 89 -0.90 8.92 -8.88
N ILE A 90 -1.46 8.55 -7.73
CA ILE A 90 -2.89 8.24 -7.58
C ILE A 90 -3.75 9.42 -8.02
N ALA A 91 -3.43 10.64 -7.56
CA ALA A 91 -4.18 11.84 -7.91
C ALA A 91 -4.11 12.14 -9.43
N GLU A 92 -2.94 11.99 -10.05
CA GLU A 92 -2.76 12.20 -11.48
C GLU A 92 -3.56 11.18 -12.32
N GLN A 93 -3.49 9.90 -11.98
CA GLN A 93 -4.23 8.86 -12.71
C GLN A 93 -5.74 8.97 -12.53
N ASN A 94 -6.20 9.40 -11.35
CA ASN A 94 -7.62 9.63 -11.11
C ASN A 94 -8.16 10.83 -11.92
N LYS A 95 -7.36 11.87 -12.16
CA LYS A 95 -7.72 12.94 -13.12
C LYS A 95 -7.91 12.41 -14.56
N LYS A 96 -7.24 11.30 -14.89
CA LYS A 96 -7.37 10.57 -16.17
C LYS A 96 -8.50 9.54 -16.17
N GLY A 97 -9.37 9.54 -15.17
CA GLY A 97 -10.55 8.67 -15.07
C GLY A 97 -10.27 7.28 -14.48
N LYS A 98 -9.06 7.03 -13.96
CA LYS A 98 -8.80 5.82 -13.15
C LYS A 98 -9.51 5.94 -11.80
N LYS A 99 -9.61 4.82 -11.08
CA LYS A 99 -10.23 4.71 -9.75
C LYS A 99 -9.24 4.12 -8.75
N LEU A 100 -8.09 4.77 -8.61
CA LEU A 100 -7.01 4.35 -7.73
C LEU A 100 -7.23 4.87 -6.31
N PHE A 101 -6.83 4.08 -5.32
CA PHE A 101 -6.73 4.47 -3.91
C PHE A 101 -5.60 3.70 -3.24
N GLY A 102 -5.21 4.11 -2.04
CA GLY A 102 -4.23 3.38 -1.23
C GLY A 102 -3.12 4.28 -0.71
N GLY A 103 -2.04 3.66 -0.24
CA GLY A 103 -1.00 4.34 0.51
C GLY A 103 -0.11 3.38 1.30
N MET A 104 0.70 3.95 2.20
CA MET A 104 1.52 3.18 3.13
C MET A 104 0.60 2.47 4.12
N VAL A 105 0.75 1.16 4.27
CA VAL A 105 -0.11 0.30 5.10
C VAL A 105 0.61 -0.11 6.37
N SER A 106 -0.13 -0.17 7.47
CA SER A 106 0.38 -0.71 8.73
C SER A 106 -0.74 -1.37 9.53
N ASN A 107 -0.37 -2.27 10.43
CA ASN A 107 -1.27 -2.75 11.47
C ASN A 107 -1.06 -1.90 12.73
N THR A 108 -2.15 -1.50 13.40
CA THR A 108 -2.04 -0.70 14.63
C THR A 108 -1.38 -1.44 15.79
N ASP A 109 -1.24 -2.76 15.70
CA ASP A 109 -0.33 -3.58 16.50
C ASP A 109 0.62 -4.35 15.57
N PRO A 110 1.73 -3.75 15.11
CA PRO A 110 2.63 -4.38 14.15
C PRO A 110 3.46 -5.53 14.74
N ARG A 111 3.38 -5.77 16.06
CA ARG A 111 4.09 -6.88 16.70
C ARG A 111 3.30 -8.18 16.62
N ASN A 112 1.99 -8.12 16.84
CA ASN A 112 1.13 -9.31 16.88
C ASN A 112 0.08 -9.36 15.77
N TYR A 113 -0.08 -8.27 15.00
CA TYR A 113 -1.09 -8.14 13.94
C TYR A 113 -2.53 -8.34 14.41
N THR A 114 -2.82 -8.06 15.69
CA THR A 114 -4.17 -8.14 16.27
C THR A 114 -4.92 -6.82 16.20
N GLY A 115 -4.26 -5.76 15.72
CA GLY A 115 -4.86 -4.44 15.53
C GLY A 115 -5.62 -4.32 14.21
N ARG A 116 -6.06 -3.09 13.93
CA ARG A 116 -6.72 -2.75 12.66
C ARG A 116 -5.66 -2.56 11.58
N TRP A 117 -6.00 -2.92 10.36
CA TRP A 117 -5.23 -2.51 9.19
C TRP A 117 -5.64 -1.10 8.80
N VAL A 118 -4.64 -0.23 8.66
CA VAL A 118 -4.82 1.18 8.33
C VAL A 118 -3.86 1.56 7.21
N TYR A 119 -4.21 2.59 6.45
CA TYR A 119 -3.32 3.15 5.43
C TYR A 119 -3.26 4.66 5.51
N PHE A 120 -2.09 5.22 5.19
CA PHE A 120 -1.84 6.64 5.16
C PHE A 120 -1.96 7.17 3.72
N ASP A 121 -2.88 8.12 3.53
CA ASP A 121 -3.20 8.72 2.23
C ASP A 121 -3.16 10.25 2.24
N LYS A 122 -2.42 10.81 3.22
CA LYS A 122 -2.27 12.25 3.41
C LYS A 122 -0.92 12.74 2.90
N PRO A 123 -0.75 14.05 2.70
CA PRO A 123 0.56 14.64 2.47
C PRO A 123 1.52 14.26 3.60
N GLY A 124 2.76 13.99 3.25
CA GLY A 124 3.80 13.54 4.17
C GLY A 124 4.08 14.52 5.32
N LYS A 125 3.84 15.82 5.14
CA LYS A 125 3.90 16.81 6.23
C LYS A 125 2.90 16.56 7.37
N GLU A 126 1.84 15.78 7.13
CA GLU A 126 0.85 15.38 8.13
C GLU A 126 1.21 14.04 8.80
N PHE A 127 2.27 13.38 8.33
CA PHE A 127 2.73 12.13 8.91
C PHE A 127 3.24 12.36 10.33
N LYS A 128 2.78 11.51 11.25
CA LYS A 128 3.24 11.48 12.64
C LYS A 128 3.72 10.08 12.94
N LYS A 129 5.02 9.96 13.22
CA LYS A 129 5.64 8.69 13.57
C LYS A 129 4.89 8.03 14.73
N ASP A 130 4.63 6.73 14.58
CA ASP A 130 3.97 5.86 15.56
C ASP A 130 2.57 6.34 16.00
N SER A 131 1.89 7.13 15.16
CA SER A 131 0.53 7.61 15.39
C SER A 131 -0.36 7.34 14.18
N PHE A 132 -1.52 6.72 14.45
CA PHE A 132 -2.51 6.36 13.43
C PHE A 132 -3.73 7.29 13.40
N GLY A 133 -3.71 8.41 14.12
CA GLY A 133 -4.89 9.26 14.33
C GLY A 133 -5.47 9.91 13.07
N ASN A 134 -4.66 10.08 12.02
CA ASN A 134 -5.07 10.60 10.71
C ASN A 134 -4.98 9.56 9.59
N TRP A 135 -4.80 8.29 9.93
CA TRP A 135 -4.80 7.20 8.97
C TRP A 135 -6.22 6.71 8.73
N LYS A 136 -6.47 6.19 7.53
CA LYS A 136 -7.77 5.59 7.19
C LYS A 136 -7.75 4.11 7.54
N GLU A 137 -8.87 3.61 8.03
CA GLU A 137 -9.05 2.17 8.14
C GLU A 137 -9.09 1.54 6.74
N LEU A 138 -8.40 0.41 6.59
CA LEU A 138 -8.36 -0.33 5.34
C LEU A 138 -9.63 -1.17 5.22
N GLU A 139 -10.72 -0.51 4.84
CA GLU A 139 -12.00 -1.15 4.57
C GLU A 139 -11.99 -1.72 3.15
N LEU A 140 -11.67 -3.02 3.04
CA LEU A 140 -11.72 -3.78 1.80
C LEU A 140 -13.01 -4.57 1.68
#